data_AF-A0A3B1DSI2-F1
#
_entry.id   AF-A0A3B1DSI2-F1
#
_cell.length_a   1.000
_cell.length_b   1.000
_cell.length_c   1.000
_cell.angle_alpha   90.00
_cell.angle_beta   90.00
_cell.angle_gamma   90.00
#
_symmetry.space_group_name_H-M   'P 1'
#
loop_
_entity.id
_entity.type
_entity.pdbx_description
1 polymer ?
#
loop_
_entity_poly.entity_id
_entity_poly.type
_entity_poly.pdbx_seq_one_letter_code
_entity_poly.pdbx_strand_id
1 'polypeptide(L)' 'RNWRGRPLLTRETVVNLIANTRTNKGLEIKSMLDENKYETGIKVSDDKMAEINLWKSKFHGEWNYKISPMDNYKN' A
#
# COMPACT_ATOMS: atom_id res chain seq x y z
N ARG A 1 -3.78 -24.72 24.09
CA ARG A 1 -3.39 -24.66 22.67
C ARG A 1 -4.29 -23.64 21.98
N ASN A 2 -4.02 -22.32 22.08
CA ASN A 2 -5.10 -21.34 21.80
C ASN A 2 -4.77 -20.29 20.74
N TRP A 3 -3.85 -20.57 19.80
CA TRP A 3 -3.79 -19.79 18.56
C TRP A 3 -4.74 -20.39 17.52
N ARG A 4 -5.86 -19.71 17.27
CA ARG A 4 -6.79 -20.00 16.15
C ARG A 4 -6.33 -19.31 14.87
N GLY A 5 -5.05 -19.44 14.53
CA GLY A 5 -4.52 -18.92 13.27
C GLY A 5 -5.22 -19.62 12.10
N ARG A 6 -5.79 -18.85 11.17
CA ARG A 6 -6.28 -19.40 9.90
C ARG A 6 -5.10 -19.44 8.92
N PRO A 7 -4.73 -20.61 8.38
CA PRO A 7 -3.61 -20.70 7.46
C PRO A 7 -3.91 -19.97 6.15
N LEU A 8 -2.93 -19.23 5.63
CA LEU A 8 -3.05 -18.44 4.40
C LEU A 8 -2.72 -19.30 3.17
N LEU A 9 -3.53 -20.33 2.93
CA LEU A 9 -3.23 -21.34 1.90
C LEU A 9 -3.54 -20.87 0.48
N THR A 10 -4.47 -19.93 0.31
CA THR A 10 -4.91 -19.45 -1.01
C THR A 10 -4.98 -17.93 -1.05
N ARG A 11 -4.79 -17.35 -2.24
CA ARG A 11 -4.98 -15.91 -2.49
C ARG A 11 -6.39 -15.47 -2.08
N GLU A 12 -7.40 -16.29 -2.39
CA GLU A 12 -8.78 -16.07 -1.97
C GLU A 12 -8.92 -15.98 -0.44
N THR A 13 -8.28 -16.88 0.30
CA THR A 13 -8.31 -16.84 1.77
C THR A 13 -7.71 -15.53 2.30
N VAL A 14 -6.59 -15.08 1.72
CA VAL A 14 -5.96 -13.80 2.10
C VAL A 14 -6.87 -12.62 1.80
N VAL A 15 -7.42 -12.54 0.58
CA VAL A 15 -8.35 -11.48 0.16
C VAL A 15 -9.57 -11.43 1.09
N ASN A 16 -10.19 -12.59 1.37
CA ASN A 16 -11.36 -12.65 2.25
C ASN A 16 -11.03 -12.22 3.68
N LEU A 17 -9.85 -12.55 4.21
CA LEU A 17 -9.46 -12.12 5.56
C LEU A 17 -9.24 -10.60 5.64
N ILE A 18 -8.61 -10.01 4.63
CA ILE A 18 -8.42 -8.55 4.55
C ILE A 18 -9.78 -7.85 4.44
N ALA A 19 -10.64 -8.31 3.51
CA ALA A 19 -11.97 -7.75 3.28
C ALA A 19 -12.86 -7.77 4.52
N ASN A 20 -12.67 -8.73 5.43
CA ASN A 20 -13.46 -8.86 6.66
C ASN A 20 -12.93 -8.01 7.83
N THR A 21 -11.86 -7.23 7.64
CA THR A 21 -11.37 -6.30 8.67
C THR A 21 -12.43 -5.22 8.92
N ARG A 22 -12.87 -5.08 10.17
CA ARG A 22 -13.85 -4.08 10.62
C ARG A 22 -13.35 -3.40 11.90
N THR A 23 -13.72 -2.14 12.09
CA THR A 23 -13.53 -1.45 13.38
C THR A 23 -14.89 -1.01 13.92
N ASN A 24 -14.99 -0.82 15.24
CA ASN A 24 -16.20 -0.32 15.88
C ASN A 24 -16.61 1.09 15.42
N LYS A 25 -15.70 1.80 14.73
CA LYS A 25 -15.94 3.12 14.13
C LYS A 25 -16.44 3.03 12.68
N GLY A 26 -16.79 1.84 12.19
CA GLY A 26 -17.42 1.65 10.87
C GLY A 26 -16.44 1.54 9.70
N LEU A 27 -15.18 1.16 9.93
CA LEU A 27 -14.26 0.90 8.81
C LEU A 27 -14.77 -0.28 7.97
N GLU A 28 -14.92 -0.07 6.67
CA GLU A 28 -15.20 -1.10 5.68
C GLU A 28 -14.07 -1.17 4.66
N ILE A 29 -13.58 -2.39 4.42
CA ILE A 29 -12.47 -2.64 3.51
C ILE A 29 -12.97 -3.42 2.30
N LYS A 30 -12.61 -2.96 1.10
CA LYS A 30 -12.71 -3.73 -0.13
C LYS A 30 -11.32 -4.22 -0.51
N SER A 31 -11.20 -5.51 -0.81
CA SER A 31 -9.97 -6.11 -1.31
C SER A 31 -10.30 -7.10 -2.40
N MET A 32 -9.42 -7.15 -3.40
CA MET A 32 -9.55 -8.02 -4.56
C MET A 32 -8.16 -8.49 -4.99
N LEU A 33 -8.12 -9.59 -5.73
CA LEU A 33 -6.91 -9.99 -6.42
C LEU A 33 -6.67 -9.04 -7.58
N ASP A 34 -5.47 -8.49 -7.66
CA ASP A 34 -4.99 -7.76 -8.83
C ASP A 34 -4.25 -8.74 -9.74
N GLU A 35 -4.82 -9.00 -10.92
CA GLU A 35 -4.27 -9.91 -11.94
C GLU A 35 -3.49 -9.16 -13.03
N ASN A 36 -3.33 -7.84 -12.89
CA ASN A 36 -2.54 -7.05 -13.82
C ASN A 36 -1.08 -7.53 -13.84
N LYS A 37 -0.49 -7.51 -15.03
CA LYS A 37 0.94 -7.76 -15.21
C LYS A 37 1.69 -6.45 -15.13
N TYR A 38 2.57 -6.34 -14.14
CA TYR A 38 3.43 -5.19 -13.97
C TYR A 38 4.83 -5.53 -14.46
N GLU A 39 5.32 -4.78 -15.45
CA GLU A 39 6.68 -4.93 -15.92
C GLU A 39 7.67 -4.53 -14.83
N THR A 40 8.61 -5.42 -14.53
CA THR A 40 9.66 -5.17 -13.54
C THR A 40 10.87 -4.49 -14.18
N GLY A 41 11.60 -3.71 -13.41
CA GLY A 41 12.85 -3.10 -13.88
C GLY A 41 12.67 -1.82 -14.70
N ILE A 42 11.46 -1.23 -14.68
CA ILE A 42 11.21 0.11 -15.19
C ILE A 42 12.10 1.09 -14.40
N LYS A 43 13.07 1.70 -15.09
CA LYS A 43 13.94 2.72 -14.50
C LYS A 43 13.25 4.09 -14.59
N VAL A 44 13.13 4.75 -13.45
CA VAL A 44 12.74 6.17 -13.36
C VAL A 44 14.03 6.98 -13.23
N SER A 45 14.15 8.08 -13.98
CA SER A 45 15.31 8.97 -13.85
C SER A 45 15.29 9.70 -12.50
N ASP A 46 16.46 10.08 -12.01
CA ASP A 46 16.59 10.85 -10.76
C ASP A 46 15.83 12.17 -10.84
N ASP A 47 15.87 12.85 -12.01
CA ASP A 47 15.11 14.07 -12.26
C ASP A 47 13.61 13.86 -12.08
N LYS A 48 13.08 12.75 -12.64
CA LYS A 48 11.65 12.44 -12.54
C LYS A 48 11.26 12.06 -11.11
N MET A 49 12.14 11.39 -10.38
CA MET A 49 11.92 11.07 -8.97
C MET A 49 11.96 12.32 -8.09
N ALA A 50 12.83 13.29 -8.42
CA ALA A 50 12.96 14.56 -7.72
C ALA A 50 11.73 15.48 -7.89
N GLU A 51 10.94 15.29 -8.95
CA GLU A 51 9.65 15.98 -9.10
C GLU A 51 8.68 15.62 -7.96
N ILE A 52 8.76 14.42 -7.38
CA ILE A 52 7.83 13.98 -6.32
C ILE A 52 8.08 14.78 -5.04
N ASN A 53 7.03 15.39 -4.49
CA ASN A 53 7.05 16.06 -3.18
C ASN A 53 7.10 15.02 -2.03
N LEU A 54 8.25 14.37 -1.90
CA LEU A 54 8.51 13.26 -0.98
C LEU A 54 9.38 13.70 0.21
N TRP A 55 8.93 13.35 1.40
CA TRP A 55 9.57 13.66 2.68
C TRP A 55 9.96 12.36 3.37
N LYS A 56 11.25 12.13 3.56
CA LYS A 56 11.75 10.93 4.26
C LYS A 56 11.64 11.12 5.78
N SER A 57 11.17 10.08 6.47
CA SER A 57 11.17 10.04 7.93
C SER A 57 12.58 10.04 8.50
N LYS A 58 12.77 10.60 9.71
CA LYS A 58 14.03 10.46 10.45
C LYS A 58 14.29 9.01 10.87
N PHE A 59 13.23 8.25 11.12
CA PHE A 59 13.31 6.84 11.46
C PHE A 59 13.03 6.00 10.21
N HIS A 60 14.06 5.32 9.71
CA HIS A 60 14.03 4.50 8.50
C HIS A 60 13.45 5.23 7.28
N GLY A 61 13.99 6.40 6.94
CA GLY A 61 13.52 7.23 5.83
C GLY A 61 13.64 6.59 4.43
N GLU A 62 14.42 5.53 4.32
CA GLU A 62 14.50 4.67 3.15
C GLU A 62 13.20 3.88 2.90
N TRP A 63 12.41 3.62 3.94
CA TRP A 63 11.13 2.89 3.85
C TRP A 63 9.94 3.76 4.26
N ASN A 64 10.13 4.63 5.25
CA ASN A 64 9.11 5.47 5.84
C ASN A 64 9.19 6.87 5.23
N TYR A 65 8.22 7.23 4.40
CA TYR A 65 8.14 8.53 3.75
C TYR A 65 6.71 9.04 3.69
N LYS A 66 6.57 10.35 3.47
CA LYS A 66 5.30 11.03 3.20
C LYS A 66 5.37 11.66 1.81
N ILE A 67 4.34 11.46 1.00
CA ILE A 67 4.13 12.21 -0.24
C ILE A 67 3.03 13.22 0.02
N SER A 68 3.26 14.48 -0.38
CA SER A 68 2.25 15.55 -0.28
C SER A 68 1.86 16.04 -1.68
N PRO A 69 0.66 16.60 -1.87
CA PRO A 69 0.31 17.28 -3.12
C PRO A 69 1.32 18.39 -3.44
N MET A 70 1.45 18.75 -4.70
CA MET A 70 2.17 19.95 -5.11
C MET A 70 1.18 21.12 -5.22
N ASP A 71 1.59 22.32 -4.83
CA ASP A 71 0.74 23.52 -4.78
C ASP A 71 0.19 23.97 -6.15
N ASN A 72 0.71 23.41 -7.24
CA ASN A 72 0.33 23.69 -8.62
C ASN A 72 -0.84 22.82 -9.14
N TYR A 73 -1.50 22.03 -8.28
CA TYR A 73 -2.76 21.36 -8.61
C TYR A 73 -3.89 22.41 -8.74
N LYS A 74 -3.98 23.05 -9.90
CA LYS A 74 -5.10 23.94 -10.25
C LYS A 74 -6.34 23.11 -10.53
N ASN A 75 -7.42 23.38 -9.79
CA ASN A 75 -8.78 23.03 -10.20
C ASN A 75 -9.20 23.88 -11.41
#